data_AF-A0A1T5BQB9-F1
#
_entry.id   AF-A0A1T5BQB9-F1
#
_cell.length_a   1.000
_cell.length_b   1.000
_cell.length_c   1.000
_cell.angle_alpha   90.00
_cell.angle_beta   90.00
_cell.angle_gamma   90.00
#
_symmetry.space_group_name_H-M   'P 1'
#
loop_
_entity.id
_entity.type
_entity.pdbx_description
1 polymer ?
#
loop_
_entity_poly.entity_id
_entity_poly.type
_entity_poly.pdbx_seq_one_letter_code
_entity_poly.pdbx_strand_id
1 'polypeptide(L)'
;MQQSPGSQTSSTSILVGVSTKMYLGYRDSLDWLERLQHEVDTRPALEAGRVVPFVIPSFPVLPAAARLLAGSPLLLGAQNCGWAAGPWTGEVAPSMLAELGVRLVEIGHAERRRHFGEDDAMVTRKVRAAGDAGLTPLLCVGERDGGQPAAAADFVFRQIESAVDGDWDLAGRLVVAYEPVWAIGAAEPAAAAYVSDVVQRLRDQLTFAGVPGLPVIYGGSAKPGLLPTLEGVSGLFLGRFAHEPVNFGTVLDEALVLAEGLPATDPATAGHVQP
;
A
#
# COMPACT_ATOMS: atom_id res chain seq x y z
N MET A 1 -36.22 24.89 6.63
CA MET A 1 -34.89 24.90 7.26
C MET A 1 -34.13 23.71 6.74
N GLN A 2 -33.23 23.94 5.79
CA GLN A 2 -32.34 22.92 5.23
C GLN A 2 -31.22 22.68 6.24
N GLN A 3 -30.98 21.41 6.59
CA GLN A 3 -29.80 21.01 7.36
C GLN A 3 -28.64 20.83 6.39
N SER A 4 -27.54 21.53 6.65
CA SER A 4 -26.28 21.40 5.91
C SER A 4 -25.64 20.04 6.20
N PRO A 5 -25.08 19.33 5.20
CA PRO A 5 -24.31 18.13 5.43
C PRO A 5 -22.92 18.51 5.97
N GLY A 6 -22.58 17.98 7.14
CA GLY A 6 -21.27 18.15 7.77
C GLY A 6 -20.15 17.58 6.90
N SER A 7 -19.09 18.38 6.74
CA SER A 7 -17.81 17.98 6.16
C SER A 7 -17.17 16.89 7.02
N GLN A 8 -17.15 15.65 6.53
CA GLN A 8 -16.31 14.59 7.07
C GLN A 8 -14.92 14.73 6.47
N THR A 9 -13.97 15.30 7.20
CA THR A 9 -12.55 15.20 6.88
C THR A 9 -12.08 13.80 7.29
N SER A 10 -12.05 12.85 6.34
CA SER A 10 -11.42 11.54 6.60
C SER A 10 -9.92 11.76 6.72
N SER A 11 -9.34 11.65 7.92
CA SER A 11 -7.89 11.54 8.04
C SER A 11 -7.47 10.17 7.52
N THR A 12 -7.05 10.09 6.26
CA THR A 12 -6.54 8.84 5.68
C THR A 12 -5.21 8.50 6.34
N SER A 13 -5.09 7.29 6.89
CA SER A 13 -3.85 6.81 7.50
C SER A 13 -2.68 6.80 6.51
N ILE A 14 -1.46 7.00 7.01
CA ILE A 14 -0.23 6.84 6.23
C ILE A 14 0.16 5.36 6.25
N LEU A 15 0.34 4.75 5.09
CA LEU A 15 0.69 3.34 4.93
C LEU A 15 2.20 3.20 4.67
N VAL A 16 2.89 2.40 5.48
CA VAL A 16 4.32 2.11 5.28
C VAL A 16 4.51 0.62 5.12
N GLY A 17 4.85 0.19 3.91
CA GLY A 17 4.96 -1.20 3.54
C GLY A 17 6.39 -1.63 3.23
N VAL A 18 6.66 -2.92 3.34
CA VAL A 18 7.84 -3.54 2.75
C VAL A 18 7.50 -4.86 2.09
N SER A 19 8.00 -5.09 0.88
CA SER A 19 8.01 -6.41 0.23
C SER A 19 9.41 -6.98 0.23
N THR A 20 9.56 -8.21 0.74
CA THR A 20 10.86 -8.90 0.74
C THR A 20 11.29 -9.34 -0.65
N LYS A 21 10.35 -9.32 -1.62
CA LYS A 21 10.46 -9.98 -2.91
C LYS A 21 11.04 -11.39 -2.72
N MET A 22 11.97 -11.80 -3.56
CA MET A 22 12.63 -13.11 -3.49
C MET A 22 14.11 -13.02 -3.08
N TYR A 23 14.45 -12.20 -2.07
CA TYR A 23 15.84 -12.00 -1.64
C TYR A 23 16.28 -12.82 -0.42
N LEU A 24 15.35 -13.16 0.49
CA LEU A 24 15.65 -13.81 1.77
C LEU A 24 15.27 -15.29 1.74
N GLY A 25 16.13 -16.16 2.29
CA GLY A 25 15.79 -17.56 2.55
C GLY A 25 14.81 -17.70 3.71
N TYR A 26 14.26 -18.90 3.95
CA TYR A 26 13.23 -19.09 4.98
C TYR A 26 13.70 -18.68 6.39
N ARG A 27 14.88 -19.14 6.82
CA ARG A 27 15.43 -18.81 8.16
C ARG A 27 15.73 -17.33 8.29
N ASP A 28 16.48 -16.77 7.33
CA ASP A 28 16.78 -15.34 7.29
C ASP A 28 15.52 -14.47 7.28
N SER A 29 14.43 -14.94 6.65
CA SER A 29 13.15 -14.24 6.66
C SER A 29 12.53 -14.20 8.06
N LEU A 30 12.65 -15.28 8.85
CA LEU A 30 12.13 -15.30 10.22
C LEU A 30 12.96 -14.37 11.12
N ASP A 31 14.29 -14.49 11.06
CA ASP A 31 15.20 -13.63 11.83
C ASP A 31 14.98 -12.15 11.48
N TRP A 32 14.77 -11.84 10.19
CA TRP A 32 14.44 -10.49 9.74
C TRP A 32 13.06 -10.03 10.23
N LEU A 33 12.03 -10.89 10.19
CA LEU A 33 10.68 -10.56 10.67
C LEU A 33 10.65 -10.28 12.17
N GLU A 34 11.39 -11.03 13.00
CA GLU A 34 11.51 -10.75 14.44
C GLU A 34 12.09 -9.36 14.70
N ARG A 35 13.13 -8.99 13.95
CA ARG A 35 13.74 -7.65 14.05
C ARG A 35 12.80 -6.57 13.53
N LEU A 36 12.08 -6.81 12.44
CA LEU A 36 11.10 -5.88 11.90
C LEU A 36 9.93 -5.65 12.85
N GLN A 37 9.42 -6.73 13.47
CA GLN A 37 8.42 -6.64 14.53
C GLN A 37 8.93 -5.80 15.71
N HIS A 38 10.18 -6.00 16.14
CA HIS A 38 10.76 -5.19 17.21
C HIS A 38 10.76 -3.68 16.88
N GLU A 39 11.09 -3.31 15.65
CA GLU A 39 10.99 -1.91 15.20
C GLU A 39 9.55 -1.37 15.26
N VAL A 40 8.55 -2.20 14.96
CA VAL A 40 7.15 -1.81 15.06
C VAL A 40 6.71 -1.69 16.52
N ASP A 41 6.98 -2.69 17.34
CA ASP A 41 6.48 -2.79 18.73
C ASP A 41 7.15 -1.75 19.66
N THR A 42 8.34 -1.26 19.31
CA THR A 42 9.00 -0.14 20.02
C THR A 42 8.37 1.23 19.73
N ARG A 43 7.36 1.30 18.86
CA ARG A 43 6.66 2.53 18.44
C ARG A 43 5.16 2.45 18.79
N PRO A 44 4.77 2.54 20.07
CA PRO A 44 3.38 2.36 20.51
C PRO A 44 2.39 3.36 19.89
N ALA A 45 2.87 4.51 19.39
CA ALA A 45 2.02 5.48 18.67
C ALA A 45 1.35 4.89 17.40
N LEU A 46 1.87 3.78 16.86
CA LEU A 46 1.28 3.06 15.73
C LEU A 46 -0.09 2.45 16.08
N GLU A 47 -0.36 2.14 17.36
CA GLU A 47 -1.66 1.60 17.80
C GLU A 47 -2.83 2.55 17.53
N ALA A 48 -2.57 3.86 17.43
CA ALA A 48 -3.58 4.85 17.07
C ALA A 48 -4.08 4.71 15.61
N GLY A 49 -3.42 3.88 14.78
CA GLY A 49 -3.85 3.61 13.40
C GLY A 49 -3.67 4.75 12.42
N ARG A 50 -3.04 5.87 12.82
CA ARG A 50 -2.71 6.99 11.93
C ARG A 50 -1.57 6.67 10.97
N VAL A 51 -0.69 5.75 11.37
CA VAL A 51 0.32 5.12 10.53
C VAL A 51 0.09 3.61 10.59
N VAL A 52 -0.02 2.97 9.43
CA VAL A 52 -0.33 1.54 9.31
C VAL A 52 0.87 0.84 8.64
N PRO A 53 1.68 0.11 9.41
CA PRO A 53 2.78 -0.66 8.86
C PRO A 53 2.29 -1.98 8.25
N PHE A 54 2.92 -2.42 7.16
CA PHE A 54 2.68 -3.75 6.60
C PHE A 54 3.92 -4.43 6.03
N VAL A 55 3.92 -5.76 5.99
CA VAL A 55 5.02 -6.59 5.48
C VAL A 55 4.52 -7.67 4.53
N ILE A 56 5.22 -7.87 3.42
CA ILE A 56 4.87 -8.83 2.37
C ILE A 56 6.03 -9.82 2.15
N PRO A 57 6.10 -10.92 2.94
CA PRO A 57 7.12 -11.95 2.78
C PRO A 57 6.74 -12.96 1.68
N SER A 58 7.69 -13.82 1.29
CA SER A 58 7.45 -14.94 0.38
C SER A 58 6.41 -15.94 0.94
N PHE A 59 5.62 -16.58 0.07
CA PHE A 59 4.53 -17.50 0.49
C PHE A 59 4.93 -18.56 1.54
N PRO A 60 6.08 -19.25 1.44
CA PRO A 60 6.45 -20.28 2.42
C PRO A 60 6.65 -19.74 3.85
N VAL A 61 6.83 -18.43 4.00
CA VAL A 61 7.05 -17.76 5.30
C VAL A 61 5.73 -17.37 5.96
N LEU A 62 4.63 -17.23 5.20
CA LEU A 62 3.35 -16.67 5.70
C LEU A 62 2.81 -17.35 6.97
N PRO A 63 2.76 -18.70 7.09
CA PRO A 63 2.22 -19.32 8.31
C PRO A 63 3.08 -19.06 9.57
N ALA A 64 4.38 -18.86 9.40
CA ALA A 64 5.27 -18.50 10.49
C ALA A 64 5.15 -17.01 10.82
N ALA A 65 5.13 -16.15 9.80
CA ALA A 65 4.92 -14.71 9.96
C ALA A 65 3.60 -14.40 10.68
N ALA A 66 2.50 -15.08 10.32
CA ALA A 66 1.20 -14.88 10.97
C ALA A 66 1.23 -15.17 12.48
N ARG A 67 1.99 -16.18 12.91
CA ARG A 67 2.15 -16.51 14.33
C ARG A 67 3.05 -15.52 15.05
N LEU A 68 4.14 -15.11 14.41
CA LEU A 68 5.11 -14.16 14.94
C LEU A 68 4.46 -12.77 15.14
N LEU A 69 3.68 -12.32 14.16
CA LEU A 69 3.05 -10.99 14.15
C LEU A 69 1.70 -10.94 14.89
N ALA A 70 1.29 -12.02 15.56
CA ALA A 70 0.03 -12.05 16.28
C ALA A 70 -0.01 -10.98 17.37
N GLY A 71 -0.97 -10.05 17.27
CA GLY A 71 -1.14 -8.94 18.21
C GLY A 71 -0.28 -7.70 17.90
N SER A 72 0.64 -7.76 16.94
CA SER A 72 1.38 -6.58 16.46
C SER A 72 0.50 -5.73 15.54
N PRO A 73 0.69 -4.39 15.49
CA PRO A 73 0.03 -3.55 14.49
C PRO A 73 0.58 -3.75 13.07
N LEU A 74 1.65 -4.55 12.89
CA LEU A 74 2.21 -4.89 11.58
C LEU A 74 1.29 -5.83 10.79
N LEU A 75 0.67 -5.31 9.72
CA LEU A 75 -0.20 -6.11 8.86
C LEU A 75 0.60 -7.08 7.99
N LEU A 76 0.15 -8.33 7.92
CA LEU A 76 0.71 -9.32 7.01
C LEU A 76 0.07 -9.23 5.62
N GLY A 77 0.90 -9.15 4.59
CA GLY A 77 0.52 -9.18 3.18
C GLY A 77 1.10 -10.39 2.44
N ALA A 78 0.66 -10.59 1.19
CA ALA A 78 1.20 -11.61 0.27
C ALA A 78 1.62 -10.99 -1.07
N GLN A 79 2.66 -11.54 -1.71
CA GLN A 79 3.28 -10.96 -2.92
C GLN A 79 2.46 -11.17 -4.22
N ASN A 80 1.49 -12.08 -4.19
CA ASN A 80 0.63 -12.42 -5.33
C ASN A 80 -0.57 -13.26 -4.84
N CYS A 81 -1.54 -13.49 -5.72
CA CYS A 81 -2.52 -14.57 -5.61
C CYS A 81 -2.97 -15.05 -7.00
N GLY A 82 -3.64 -16.20 -7.05
CA GLY A 82 -4.45 -16.62 -8.19
C GLY A 82 -5.81 -15.91 -8.21
N TRP A 83 -6.68 -16.28 -9.15
CA TRP A 83 -8.03 -15.68 -9.28
C TRP A 83 -9.18 -16.69 -9.27
N ALA A 84 -8.88 -17.98 -9.20
CA ALA A 84 -9.88 -19.04 -9.20
C ALA A 84 -9.38 -20.27 -8.43
N ALA A 85 -10.31 -21.03 -7.86
CA ALA A 85 -10.05 -22.39 -7.44
C ALA A 85 -9.96 -23.33 -8.65
N GLY A 86 -9.27 -24.47 -8.51
CA GLY A 86 -9.19 -25.49 -9.55
C GLY A 86 -7.76 -25.96 -9.84
N PRO A 87 -7.50 -26.54 -11.03
CA PRO A 87 -6.23 -27.18 -11.38
C PRO A 87 -5.13 -26.15 -11.72
N TRP A 88 -4.88 -25.21 -10.80
CA TRP A 88 -3.86 -24.16 -10.91
C TRP A 88 -2.62 -24.53 -10.09
N THR A 89 -1.94 -25.60 -10.48
CA THR A 89 -0.77 -26.12 -9.75
C THR A 89 0.29 -25.02 -9.58
N GLY A 90 0.62 -24.70 -8.32
CA GLY A 90 1.62 -23.68 -7.95
C GLY A 90 1.04 -22.30 -7.63
N GLU A 91 -0.23 -22.04 -7.94
CA GLU A 91 -0.90 -20.80 -7.53
C GLU A 91 -1.45 -20.89 -6.11
N VAL A 92 -1.67 -19.73 -5.48
CA VAL A 92 -2.22 -19.61 -4.13
C VAL A 92 -3.54 -18.87 -4.18
N ALA A 93 -4.61 -19.49 -3.67
CA ALA A 93 -5.94 -18.88 -3.66
C ALA A 93 -6.02 -17.73 -2.64
N PRO A 94 -6.73 -16.63 -2.97
CA PRO A 94 -6.95 -15.54 -2.02
C PRO A 94 -7.62 -15.98 -0.70
N SER A 95 -8.57 -16.92 -0.75
CA SER A 95 -9.21 -17.46 0.45
C SER A 95 -8.22 -18.15 1.40
N MET A 96 -7.25 -18.88 0.86
CA MET A 96 -6.20 -19.51 1.66
C MET A 96 -5.30 -18.46 2.33
N LEU A 97 -5.02 -17.34 1.66
CA LEU A 97 -4.28 -16.23 2.27
C LEU A 97 -5.09 -15.61 3.41
N ALA A 98 -6.38 -15.39 3.22
CA ALA A 98 -7.27 -14.86 4.26
C ALA A 98 -7.32 -15.79 5.48
N GLU A 99 -7.38 -17.11 5.29
CA GLU A 99 -7.31 -18.11 6.37
C GLU A 99 -6.00 -18.02 7.19
N LEU A 100 -4.89 -17.63 6.56
CA LEU A 100 -3.60 -17.41 7.22
C LEU A 100 -3.51 -16.06 7.95
N GLY A 101 -4.55 -15.23 7.92
CA GLY A 101 -4.55 -13.88 8.52
C GLY A 101 -3.89 -12.81 7.66
N VAL A 102 -3.62 -13.08 6.38
CA VAL A 102 -3.19 -12.06 5.42
C VAL A 102 -4.31 -11.03 5.27
N ARG A 103 -3.92 -9.74 5.25
CA ARG A 103 -4.86 -8.61 5.17
C ARG A 103 -4.84 -7.91 3.82
N LEU A 104 -3.71 -7.96 3.13
CA LEU A 104 -3.55 -7.38 1.80
C LEU A 104 -2.73 -8.27 0.86
N VAL A 105 -2.95 -8.12 -0.44
CA VAL A 105 -2.21 -8.89 -1.44
C VAL A 105 -1.76 -7.98 -2.57
N GLU A 106 -0.47 -8.01 -2.85
CA GLU A 106 0.16 -7.30 -3.96
C GLU A 106 -0.26 -7.92 -5.30
N ILE A 107 -0.73 -7.09 -6.23
CA ILE A 107 -1.26 -7.53 -7.53
C ILE A 107 -0.74 -6.60 -8.62
N GLY A 108 -0.28 -7.19 -9.73
CA GLY A 108 0.14 -6.43 -10.90
C GLY A 108 1.48 -5.72 -10.75
N HIS A 109 2.32 -6.12 -9.79
CA HIS A 109 3.67 -5.56 -9.63
C HIS A 109 4.47 -5.66 -10.94
N ALA A 110 5.29 -4.64 -11.21
CA ALA A 110 6.00 -4.50 -12.49
C ALA A 110 6.84 -5.75 -12.86
N GLU A 111 7.46 -6.41 -11.87
CA GLU A 111 8.20 -7.65 -12.08
C GLU A 111 7.29 -8.81 -12.54
N ARG A 112 6.05 -8.90 -12.05
CA ARG A 112 5.09 -9.92 -12.48
C ARG A 112 4.61 -9.68 -13.91
N ARG A 113 4.29 -8.43 -14.24
CA ARG A 113 3.94 -8.02 -15.61
C ARG A 113 5.08 -8.32 -16.59
N ARG A 114 6.33 -8.04 -16.19
CA ARG A 114 7.53 -8.24 -17.04
C ARG A 114 7.91 -9.72 -17.19
N HIS A 115 7.99 -10.46 -16.09
CA HIS A 115 8.59 -11.80 -16.08
C HIS A 115 7.58 -12.93 -16.22
N PHE A 116 6.33 -12.69 -15.82
CA PHE A 116 5.26 -13.69 -15.82
C PHE A 116 4.13 -13.33 -16.80
N GLY A 117 4.24 -12.20 -17.51
CA GLY A 117 3.32 -11.82 -18.56
C GLY A 117 1.93 -11.44 -18.07
N GLU A 118 1.80 -10.95 -16.83
CA GLU A 118 0.51 -10.50 -16.31
C GLU A 118 0.00 -9.28 -17.08
N ASP A 119 -1.15 -9.47 -17.74
CA ASP A 119 -1.89 -8.42 -18.42
C ASP A 119 -3.00 -7.84 -17.51
N ASP A 120 -3.66 -6.80 -18.00
CA ASP A 120 -4.69 -6.11 -17.24
C ASP A 120 -5.94 -6.99 -16.98
N ALA A 121 -6.23 -7.94 -17.88
CA ALA A 121 -7.34 -8.88 -17.68
C ALA A 121 -7.04 -9.86 -16.53
N MET A 122 -5.81 -10.34 -16.42
CA MET A 122 -5.36 -11.15 -15.27
C MET A 122 -5.40 -10.35 -13.98
N VAL A 123 -4.91 -9.11 -13.99
CA VAL A 123 -4.94 -8.21 -12.83
C VAL A 123 -6.37 -7.97 -12.35
N THR A 124 -7.30 -7.67 -13.27
CA THR A 124 -8.72 -7.49 -12.96
C THR A 124 -9.31 -8.70 -12.25
N ARG A 125 -9.04 -9.91 -12.75
CA ARG A 125 -9.52 -11.16 -12.14
C ARG A 125 -8.97 -11.35 -10.73
N LYS A 126 -7.68 -11.04 -10.52
CA LYS A 126 -7.04 -11.14 -9.20
C LYS A 126 -7.58 -10.11 -8.21
N VAL A 127 -7.78 -8.87 -8.65
CA VAL A 127 -8.35 -7.80 -7.82
C VAL A 127 -9.75 -8.19 -7.32
N ARG A 128 -10.61 -8.66 -8.23
CA ARG A 128 -11.95 -9.16 -7.85
C ARG A 128 -11.87 -10.35 -6.89
N ALA A 129 -11.06 -11.36 -7.21
CA ALA A 129 -10.93 -12.55 -6.36
C ALA A 129 -10.34 -12.25 -4.96
N ALA A 130 -9.42 -11.29 -4.85
CA ALA A 130 -8.90 -10.82 -3.57
C ALA A 130 -9.97 -10.09 -2.75
N GLY A 131 -10.71 -9.17 -3.39
CA GLY A 131 -11.82 -8.46 -2.76
C GLY A 131 -12.94 -9.38 -2.28
N ASP A 132 -13.32 -10.38 -3.09
CA ASP A 132 -14.33 -11.39 -2.74
C ASP A 132 -13.90 -12.26 -1.54
N ALA A 133 -12.60 -12.48 -1.37
CA ALA A 133 -12.03 -13.17 -0.22
C ALA A 133 -11.84 -12.26 1.01
N GLY A 134 -12.22 -10.98 0.94
CA GLY A 134 -12.08 -10.01 2.03
C GLY A 134 -10.66 -9.48 2.22
N LEU A 135 -9.77 -9.66 1.26
CA LEU A 135 -8.42 -9.09 1.26
C LEU A 135 -8.44 -7.69 0.63
N THR A 136 -7.59 -6.79 1.10
CA THR A 136 -7.31 -5.51 0.45
C THR A 136 -6.36 -5.75 -0.73
N PRO A 137 -6.77 -5.50 -1.98
CA PRO A 137 -5.84 -5.57 -3.10
C PRO A 137 -4.87 -4.37 -3.04
N LEU A 138 -3.58 -4.65 -2.96
CA LEU A 138 -2.50 -3.68 -3.15
C LEU A 138 -2.16 -3.68 -4.64
N LEU A 139 -2.79 -2.80 -5.40
CA LEU A 139 -2.68 -2.72 -6.85
C LEU A 139 -1.44 -1.90 -7.24
N CYS A 140 -0.48 -2.55 -7.89
CA CYS A 140 0.68 -1.88 -8.46
C CYS A 140 0.40 -1.35 -9.87
N VAL A 141 0.70 -0.07 -10.09
CA VAL A 141 0.45 0.68 -11.33
C VAL A 141 1.61 1.61 -11.63
N GLY A 142 1.81 1.94 -12.90
CA GLY A 142 2.85 2.87 -13.31
C GLY A 142 3.21 2.78 -14.78
N GLU A 143 3.57 3.94 -15.33
CA GLU A 143 3.98 4.12 -16.71
C GLU A 143 5.37 3.54 -16.98
N ARG A 144 5.59 3.12 -18.23
CA ARG A 144 6.85 2.52 -18.69
C ARG A 144 7.87 3.53 -19.19
N ASP A 145 7.45 4.77 -19.44
CA ASP A 145 8.26 5.81 -20.05
C ASP A 145 8.27 7.06 -19.15
N GLY A 146 9.46 7.63 -18.90
CA GLY A 146 9.64 8.86 -18.10
C GLY A 146 9.22 10.13 -18.84
N GLY A 147 7.94 10.21 -19.19
CA GLY A 147 7.33 11.31 -19.94
C GLY A 147 6.80 12.44 -19.07
N GLN A 148 5.78 13.16 -19.56
CA GLN A 148 5.13 14.25 -18.81
C GLN A 148 4.28 13.69 -17.65
N PRO A 149 4.30 14.31 -16.46
CA PRO A 149 3.50 13.86 -15.31
C PRO A 149 2.00 13.70 -15.60
N ALA A 150 1.42 14.58 -16.42
CA ALA A 150 0.02 14.47 -16.81
C ALA A 150 -0.28 13.17 -17.60
N ALA A 151 0.59 12.79 -18.52
CA ALA A 151 0.43 11.55 -19.28
C ALA A 151 0.61 10.30 -18.40
N ALA A 152 1.51 10.38 -17.41
CA ALA A 152 1.68 9.33 -16.40
C ALA A 152 0.44 9.18 -15.51
N ALA A 153 -0.11 10.30 -15.01
CA ALA A 153 -1.35 10.29 -14.24
C ALA A 153 -2.51 9.67 -15.01
N ASP A 154 -2.72 10.08 -16.28
CA ASP A 154 -3.73 9.49 -17.17
C ASP A 154 -3.53 7.98 -17.39
N PHE A 155 -2.27 7.54 -17.52
CA PHE A 155 -1.94 6.13 -17.69
C PHE A 155 -2.28 5.34 -16.42
N VAL A 156 -1.84 5.83 -15.26
CA VAL A 156 -2.11 5.21 -13.96
C VAL A 156 -3.61 5.15 -13.69
N PHE A 157 -4.35 6.22 -13.95
CA PHE A 157 -5.81 6.25 -13.79
C PHE A 157 -6.49 5.16 -14.64
N ARG A 158 -6.11 5.00 -15.91
CA ARG A 158 -6.64 3.92 -16.77
C ARG A 158 -6.30 2.53 -16.26
N GLN A 159 -5.14 2.33 -15.66
CA GLN A 159 -4.79 1.03 -15.06
C GLN A 159 -5.66 0.72 -13.84
N ILE A 160 -5.96 1.73 -13.00
CA ILE A 160 -6.88 1.57 -11.87
C ILE A 160 -8.29 1.25 -12.39
N GLU A 161 -8.79 2.04 -13.33
CA GLU A 161 -10.12 1.84 -13.95
C GLU A 161 -10.24 0.44 -14.57
N SER A 162 -9.20 0.00 -15.29
CA SER A 162 -9.14 -1.35 -15.89
C SER A 162 -9.14 -2.43 -14.82
N ALA A 163 -8.33 -2.30 -13.77
CA ALA A 163 -8.22 -3.29 -12.69
C ALA A 163 -9.52 -3.49 -11.90
N VAL A 164 -10.38 -2.49 -11.85
CA VAL A 164 -11.72 -2.59 -11.25
C VAL A 164 -12.82 -2.81 -12.29
N ASP A 165 -12.47 -2.84 -13.59
CA ASP A 165 -13.41 -3.02 -14.70
C ASP A 165 -14.61 -2.06 -14.59
N GLY A 166 -14.29 -0.78 -14.31
CA GLY A 166 -15.25 0.32 -14.12
C GLY A 166 -16.04 0.31 -12.81
N ASP A 167 -15.86 -0.69 -11.94
CA ASP A 167 -16.51 -0.80 -10.64
C ASP A 167 -15.80 0.05 -9.57
N TRP A 168 -16.12 1.34 -9.53
CA TRP A 168 -15.48 2.27 -8.60
C TRP A 168 -15.82 2.01 -7.12
N ASP A 169 -16.88 1.26 -6.80
CA ASP A 169 -17.15 0.80 -5.43
C ASP A 169 -16.09 -0.21 -4.97
N LEU A 170 -15.63 -1.08 -5.87
CA LEU A 170 -14.48 -1.97 -5.63
C LEU A 170 -13.19 -1.17 -5.46
N ALA A 171 -13.01 -0.09 -6.23
CA ALA A 171 -11.83 0.77 -6.14
C ALA A 171 -11.62 1.35 -4.74
N GLY A 172 -12.71 1.72 -4.04
CA GLY A 172 -12.66 2.23 -2.67
C GLY A 172 -12.07 1.25 -1.63
N ARG A 173 -11.86 -0.02 -2.00
CA ARG A 173 -11.27 -1.06 -1.13
C ARG A 173 -9.81 -1.37 -1.47
N LEU A 174 -9.23 -0.74 -2.48
CA LEU A 174 -7.84 -0.96 -2.88
C LEU A 174 -6.88 -0.10 -2.03
N VAL A 175 -5.61 -0.47 -2.11
CA VAL A 175 -4.49 0.46 -1.94
C VAL A 175 -3.75 0.47 -3.28
N VAL A 176 -3.41 1.65 -3.79
CA VAL A 176 -2.65 1.78 -5.04
C VAL A 176 -1.19 2.02 -4.71
N ALA A 177 -0.30 1.16 -5.19
CA ALA A 177 1.14 1.40 -5.22
C ALA A 177 1.53 1.98 -6.57
N TYR A 178 1.84 3.28 -6.60
CA TYR A 178 2.36 3.95 -7.79
C TYR A 178 3.86 3.72 -7.93
N GLU A 179 4.27 3.10 -9.02
CA GLU A 179 5.62 2.66 -9.33
C GLU A 179 6.06 3.18 -10.71
N PRO A 180 6.76 4.31 -10.83
CA PRO A 180 7.28 4.76 -12.13
C PRO A 180 8.26 3.71 -12.69
N VAL A 181 7.77 2.85 -13.60
CA VAL A 181 8.43 1.58 -13.95
C VAL A 181 9.77 1.82 -14.61
N TRP A 182 9.89 2.91 -15.37
CA TRP A 182 11.13 3.36 -16.00
C TRP A 182 12.26 3.66 -14.99
N ALA A 183 11.93 4.00 -13.75
CA ALA A 183 12.90 4.30 -12.70
C ALA A 183 13.28 3.06 -11.87
N ILE A 184 12.59 1.93 -12.02
CA ILE A 184 12.88 0.70 -11.27
C ILE A 184 14.22 0.12 -11.73
N GLY A 185 15.21 0.13 -10.83
CA GLY A 185 16.56 -0.33 -11.13
C GLY A 185 17.39 0.63 -12.00
N ALA A 186 16.87 1.83 -12.27
CA ALA A 186 17.65 2.90 -12.87
C ALA A 186 18.73 3.41 -11.90
N ALA A 187 19.74 4.11 -12.44
CA ALA A 187 20.80 4.70 -11.64
C ALA A 187 20.27 5.74 -10.65
N GLU A 188 19.29 6.53 -11.10
CA GLU A 188 18.61 7.55 -10.29
C GLU A 188 17.12 7.21 -10.15
N PRO A 189 16.53 7.42 -8.96
CA PRO A 189 15.09 7.29 -8.77
C PRO A 189 14.34 8.40 -9.50
N ALA A 190 13.02 8.23 -9.66
CA ALA A 190 12.16 9.34 -10.06
C ALA A 190 12.27 10.48 -9.04
N ALA A 191 12.37 11.71 -9.52
CA ALA A 191 12.46 12.89 -8.66
C ALA A 191 11.18 13.05 -7.83
N ALA A 192 11.30 13.47 -6.57
CA ALA A 192 10.15 13.67 -5.68
C ALA A 192 9.09 14.60 -6.28
N ALA A 193 9.51 15.71 -6.91
CA ALA A 193 8.61 16.65 -7.58
C ALA A 193 7.83 16.01 -8.75
N TYR A 194 8.44 15.08 -9.48
CA TYR A 194 7.76 14.33 -10.54
C TYR A 194 6.66 13.44 -9.94
N VAL A 195 7.00 12.68 -8.90
CA VAL A 195 6.06 11.80 -8.19
C VAL A 195 4.89 12.59 -7.63
N SER A 196 5.16 13.73 -6.97
CA SER A 196 4.14 14.63 -6.43
C SER A 196 3.18 15.15 -7.51
N ASP A 197 3.69 15.61 -8.66
CA ASP A 197 2.85 16.12 -9.75
C ASP A 197 1.97 15.01 -10.37
N VAL A 198 2.50 13.80 -10.55
CA VAL A 198 1.70 12.66 -11.01
C VAL A 198 0.59 12.34 -10.02
N VAL A 199 0.92 12.24 -8.73
CA VAL A 199 -0.05 11.85 -7.70
C VAL A 199 -1.11 12.92 -7.52
N GLN A 200 -0.77 14.21 -7.51
CA GLN A 200 -1.75 15.29 -7.41
C GLN A 200 -2.76 15.26 -8.56
N ARG A 201 -2.31 15.09 -9.79
CA ARG A 201 -3.19 14.96 -10.97
C ARG A 201 -4.07 13.71 -10.89
N LEU A 202 -3.48 12.59 -10.45
CA LEU A 202 -4.23 11.37 -10.24
C LEU A 202 -5.32 11.57 -9.17
N ARG A 203 -5.05 12.31 -8.09
CA ARG A 203 -6.05 12.65 -7.06
C ARG A 203 -7.23 13.42 -7.62
N ASP A 204 -6.99 14.37 -8.53
CA ASP A 204 -8.07 15.10 -9.20
C ASP A 204 -8.98 14.15 -9.99
N GLN A 205 -8.37 13.21 -10.72
CA GLN A 205 -9.10 12.19 -11.50
C GLN A 205 -9.88 11.23 -10.60
N LEU A 206 -9.27 10.75 -9.50
CA LEU A 206 -9.92 9.88 -8.52
C LEU A 206 -11.07 10.58 -7.79
N THR A 207 -10.94 11.88 -7.53
CA THR A 207 -12.02 12.70 -6.98
C THR A 207 -13.20 12.77 -7.95
N PHE A 208 -12.92 13.02 -9.23
CA PHE A 208 -13.95 13.02 -10.27
C PHE A 208 -14.64 11.66 -10.44
N ALA A 209 -13.88 10.56 -10.29
CA ALA A 209 -14.39 9.19 -10.32
C ALA A 209 -15.18 8.78 -9.04
N GLY A 210 -15.27 9.65 -8.03
CA GLY A 210 -16.02 9.38 -6.80
C GLY A 210 -15.25 8.61 -5.72
N VAL A 211 -13.94 8.44 -5.86
CA VAL A 211 -13.06 7.74 -4.89
C VAL A 211 -11.90 8.63 -4.37
N PRO A 212 -12.18 9.85 -3.86
CA PRO A 212 -11.13 10.79 -3.45
C PRO A 212 -10.23 10.26 -2.32
N GLY A 213 -10.75 9.33 -1.50
CA GLY A 213 -10.04 8.73 -0.36
C GLY A 213 -9.18 7.52 -0.70
N LEU A 214 -9.14 7.05 -1.96
CA LEU A 214 -8.38 5.88 -2.38
C LEU A 214 -6.88 6.03 -2.03
N PRO A 215 -6.28 5.23 -1.14
CA PRO A 215 -4.88 5.41 -0.78
C PRO A 215 -3.94 5.19 -1.97
N VAL A 216 -3.03 6.14 -2.20
CA VAL A 216 -1.98 6.05 -3.24
C VAL A 216 -0.62 6.16 -2.57
N ILE A 217 0.09 5.05 -2.41
CA ILE A 217 1.45 5.00 -1.85
C ILE A 217 2.49 4.98 -2.96
N TYR A 218 3.67 5.52 -2.69
CA TYR A 218 4.78 5.47 -3.63
C TYR A 218 5.59 4.17 -3.46
N GLY A 219 5.67 3.36 -4.52
CA GLY A 219 6.40 2.09 -4.55
C GLY A 219 7.73 2.12 -5.30
N GLY A 220 8.21 3.31 -5.69
CA GLY A 220 9.54 3.45 -6.27
C GLY A 220 10.67 3.34 -5.22
N SER A 221 11.91 3.53 -5.68
CA SER A 221 13.06 3.53 -4.78
C SER A 221 12.94 4.68 -3.76
N ALA A 222 12.88 4.32 -2.49
CA ALA A 222 12.72 5.25 -1.38
C ALA A 222 13.78 5.00 -0.30
N LYS A 223 14.17 6.09 0.35
CA LYS A 223 15.13 6.16 1.46
C LYS A 223 14.59 7.12 2.53
N PRO A 224 15.13 7.11 3.75
CA PRO A 224 14.75 8.04 4.81
C PRO A 224 14.94 9.47 4.31
N GLY A 225 14.00 10.32 4.69
CA GLY A 225 13.89 11.71 4.26
C GLY A 225 13.07 11.90 2.99
N LEU A 226 12.72 10.84 2.25
CA LEU A 226 11.90 10.99 1.05
C LEU A 226 10.44 11.27 1.37
N LEU A 227 9.83 10.53 2.32
CA LEU A 227 8.38 10.63 2.58
C LEU A 227 7.93 12.08 2.87
N PRO A 228 8.63 12.88 3.70
CA PRO A 228 8.25 14.27 3.96
C PRO A 228 8.35 15.22 2.74
N THR A 229 9.01 14.79 1.66
CA THR A 229 9.18 15.59 0.43
C THR A 229 8.16 15.26 -0.65
N LEU A 230 7.37 14.20 -0.47
CA LEU A 230 6.33 13.78 -1.39
C LEU A 230 4.98 14.40 -1.00
N GLU A 231 4.29 15.00 -1.96
CA GLU A 231 2.99 15.62 -1.77
C GLU A 231 1.87 14.71 -2.33
N GLY A 232 0.74 14.61 -1.62
CA GLY A 232 -0.44 13.87 -2.07
C GLY A 232 -0.35 12.34 -1.94
N VAL A 233 0.82 11.78 -1.62
CA VAL A 233 0.99 10.36 -1.35
C VAL A 233 0.42 9.98 0.02
N SER A 234 -0.13 8.78 0.12
CA SER A 234 -0.65 8.18 1.35
C SER A 234 0.38 7.30 2.06
N GLY A 235 1.67 7.42 1.71
CA GLY A 235 2.76 6.66 2.32
C GLY A 235 3.72 6.02 1.32
N LEU A 236 4.48 5.01 1.77
CA LEU A 236 5.56 4.37 1.02
C LEU A 236 5.41 2.85 0.97
N PHE A 237 5.85 2.25 -0.14
CA PHE A 237 6.03 0.81 -0.29
C PHE A 237 7.49 0.51 -0.65
N LEU A 238 8.21 -0.06 0.32
CA LEU A 238 9.65 -0.21 0.30
C LEU A 238 10.06 -1.57 -0.25
N GLY A 239 11.18 -1.59 -0.97
CA GLY A 239 11.85 -2.82 -1.39
C GLY A 239 13.08 -3.12 -0.53
N ARG A 240 14.18 -3.48 -1.21
CA ARG A 240 15.44 -3.96 -0.61
C ARG A 240 16.00 -3.08 0.51
N PHE A 241 15.78 -1.77 0.46
CA PHE A 241 16.29 -0.85 1.48
C PHE A 241 15.79 -1.19 2.90
N ALA A 242 14.55 -1.65 3.02
CA ALA A 242 13.95 -2.06 4.30
C ALA A 242 14.32 -3.49 4.72
N HIS A 243 15.20 -4.19 3.98
CA HIS A 243 15.76 -5.47 4.43
C HIS A 243 16.75 -5.30 5.59
N GLU A 244 17.18 -4.07 5.87
CA GLU A 244 17.72 -3.70 7.17
C GLU A 244 16.55 -3.12 8.01
N PRO A 245 16.03 -3.84 9.01
CA PRO A 245 14.83 -3.46 9.77
C PRO A 245 14.86 -2.04 10.35
N VAL A 246 16.02 -1.58 10.84
CA VAL A 246 16.17 -0.24 11.41
C VAL A 246 15.76 0.84 10.41
N ASN A 247 16.03 0.61 9.12
CA ASN A 247 15.62 1.53 8.06
C ASN A 247 14.09 1.63 7.92
N PHE A 248 13.37 0.53 8.13
CA PHE A 248 11.91 0.54 8.16
C PHE A 248 11.42 1.37 9.36
N GLY A 249 12.03 1.17 10.53
CA GLY A 249 11.76 1.95 11.73
C GLY A 249 11.92 3.45 11.51
N THR A 250 13.01 3.90 10.88
CA THR A 250 13.21 5.33 10.55
C THR A 250 12.10 5.90 9.68
N VAL A 251 11.61 5.14 8.69
CA VAL A 251 10.49 5.59 7.84
C VAL A 251 9.17 5.64 8.62
N LEU A 252 8.96 4.73 9.58
CA LEU A 252 7.81 4.80 10.49
C LEU A 252 7.87 6.07 11.35
N ASP A 253 9.05 6.46 11.82
CA ASP A 253 9.22 7.71 12.59
C ASP A 253 8.87 8.94 11.75
N GLU A 254 9.32 8.98 10.49
CA GLU A 254 8.93 10.04 9.54
C GLU A 254 7.41 10.09 9.33
N ALA A 255 6.78 8.93 9.13
CA ALA A 255 5.34 8.83 8.97
C ALA A 255 4.58 9.29 10.22
N LEU A 256 5.07 8.94 11.42
CA LEU A 256 4.46 9.36 12.68
C LEU A 256 4.52 10.88 12.86
N VAL A 257 5.67 11.50 12.58
CA VAL A 257 5.82 12.97 12.62
C VAL A 257 4.85 13.65 11.65
N LEU A 258 4.69 13.12 10.42
CA LEU A 258 3.72 13.66 9.46
C LEU A 258 2.28 13.49 9.92
N ALA A 259 1.94 12.34 10.51
CA ALA A 259 0.61 12.05 11.03
C ALA A 259 0.23 12.92 12.26
N GLU A 260 1.21 13.42 13.00
CA GLU A 260 1.03 14.40 14.08
C GLU A 260 0.80 15.83 13.58
N GLY A 261 1.21 16.13 12.34
CA GLY A 261 1.03 17.42 11.66
C GLY A 261 -0.23 17.58 10.78
N LEU A 262 -1.06 16.53 10.65
CA LEU A 262 -2.43 16.65 10.15
C LEU A 262 -3.32 17.19 11.28
N PRO A 263 -4.18 18.20 11.05
CA PRO A 263 -4.90 18.85 12.14
C PRO A 263 -5.72 17.83 12.93
N ALA A 264 -5.45 17.76 14.24
CA ALA A 264 -6.27 17.03 15.18
C ALA A 264 -7.73 17.49 15.04
N THR A 265 -8.65 16.55 14.83
CA THR A 265 -10.05 16.81 15.14
C THR A 265 -10.13 17.23 16.60
N ASP A 266 -10.54 18.48 16.81
CA ASP A 266 -10.54 19.18 18.09
C ASP A 266 -11.28 18.38 19.19
N PRO A 267 -10.66 18.08 20.34
CA PRO A 267 -11.34 17.46 21.47
C PRO A 267 -12.24 18.45 22.27
N ALA A 268 -12.42 19.70 21.83
CA ALA A 268 -13.24 20.69 22.51
C ALA A 268 -14.76 20.56 22.26
N THR A 269 -15.35 19.37 22.46
CA THR A 269 -16.76 19.25 22.88
C THR A 269 -16.94 18.12 23.89
N ALA A 270 -16.15 18.15 24.96
CA ALA A 270 -16.49 17.47 26.20
C ALA A 270 -16.53 18.51 27.33
N GLY A 271 -17.75 18.87 27.74
CA GLY A 271 -18.02 19.42 29.07
C GLY A 271 -18.33 20.90 29.14
N HIS A 272 -19.62 21.24 29.15
CA HIS A 272 -20.18 22.06 30.23
C HIS A 272 -21.58 21.54 30.58
N VAL A 273 -21.64 20.84 31.72
CA VAL A 273 -22.86 20.47 32.41
C VAL A 273 -23.07 21.50 33.52
N GLN A 274 -24.23 22.18 33.45
CA GLN A 274 -25.08 22.67 34.54
C GLN A 274 -24.70 23.96 35.31
N PRO A 275 -25.68 24.61 35.99
CA PRO A 275 -26.97 24.11 36.54
C PRO A 275 -28.20 24.17 35.63
#